data_AF-A0A8X6MX22-F1
#
_entry.id   AF-A0A8X6MX22-F1
#
_cell.length_a   1.000
_cell.length_b   1.000
_cell.length_c   1.000
_cell.angle_alpha   90.00
_cell.angle_beta   90.00
_cell.angle_gamma   90.00
#
_symmetry.space_group_name_H-M   'P 1'
#
loop_
_entity.id
_entity.type
_entity.pdbx_description
1 polymer ?
#
loop_
_entity_poly.entity_id
_entity_poly.type
_entity_poly.pdbx_seq_one_letter_code
_entity_poly.pdbx_strand_id
1 'polypeptide(L)'
;MVFRRLSETMEISEIRVLMKYEFHRGATTPQAVANINSVFGIQVATNATVARWLKKFRSGDFDLSNELRGRPNTRWISHCGSEFQSKCT
;
A
#
# COMPACT_ATOMS: atom_id res chain seq x y z
N MET A 1 5.16 -31.81 11.38
CA MET A 1 4.95 -30.54 10.67
C MET A 1 4.24 -29.59 11.62
N VAL A 2 4.97 -28.61 12.17
CA VAL A 2 4.40 -27.68 13.16
C VAL A 2 3.63 -26.62 12.39
N PHE A 3 2.31 -26.81 12.24
CA PHE A 3 1.39 -25.73 11.90
C PHE A 3 1.42 -24.76 13.08
N ARG A 4 2.35 -23.80 13.06
CA ARG A 4 2.41 -22.73 14.07
C ARG A 4 1.05 -22.05 14.06
N ARG A 5 0.38 -22.09 15.20
CA ARG A 5 -0.87 -21.38 15.50
C ARG A 5 -0.63 -19.90 15.19
N LEU A 6 -1.16 -19.42 14.06
CA LEU A 6 -1.10 -18.03 13.61
C LEU A 6 -2.05 -17.16 14.45
N SER A 7 -1.82 -17.09 15.76
CA SER A 7 -2.62 -16.28 16.69
C SER A 7 -1.79 -15.19 17.36
N GLU A 8 -0.79 -14.67 16.66
CA GLU A 8 -0.09 -13.43 17.00
C GLU A 8 -0.22 -12.54 15.76
N THR A 9 -0.69 -11.32 15.96
CA THR A 9 -1.13 -10.36 14.94
C THR A 9 -0.20 -10.33 13.73
N MET A 10 -0.69 -10.75 12.56
CA MET A 10 0.07 -10.60 11.31
C MET A 10 0.48 -9.15 11.11
N GLU A 11 1.75 -8.93 10.79
CA GLU A 11 2.24 -7.59 10.48
C GLU A 11 1.65 -7.10 9.16
N ILE A 12 1.46 -5.78 9.05
CA ILE A 12 0.92 -5.14 7.83
C ILE A 12 1.76 -5.51 6.60
N SER A 13 3.06 -5.73 6.77
CA SER A 13 3.98 -6.18 5.72
C SER A 13 3.63 -7.57 5.18
N GLU A 14 3.27 -8.52 6.03
CA GLU A 14 2.95 -9.89 5.63
C GLU A 14 1.60 -9.96 4.91
N ILE A 15 0.62 -9.15 5.33
CA ILE A 15 -0.67 -9.03 4.63
C ILE A 15 -0.46 -8.52 3.20
N ARG A 16 0.51 -7.62 2.96
CA ARG A 16 0.83 -7.13 1.61
C ARG A 16 1.40 -8.24 0.71
N VAL A 17 2.17 -9.16 1.27
CA VAL A 17 2.66 -10.35 0.54
C VAL A 17 1.48 -11.21 0.09
N LEU A 18 0.49 -11.44 0.97
CA LEU A 18 -0.72 -12.18 0.63
C LEU A 18 -1.55 -11.47 -0.45
N MET A 19 -1.69 -10.14 -0.36
CA MET A 19 -2.38 -9.36 -1.41
C MET A 19 -1.67 -9.48 -2.77
N LYS A 20 -0.33 -9.50 -2.78
CA LYS A 20 0.45 -9.73 -4.00
C LYS A 20 0.24 -11.15 -4.54
N TYR A 21 0.19 -12.16 -3.68
CA TYR A 21 -0.12 -13.53 -4.06
C TYR A 21 -1.51 -13.64 -4.71
N GLU A 22 -2.54 -13.09 -4.07
CA GLU A 22 -3.92 -13.07 -4.62
C GLU A 22 -4.02 -12.32 -5.95
N PHE A 23 -3.23 -11.26 -6.14
CA PHE A 23 -3.14 -10.56 -7.42
C PHE A 23 -2.62 -11.48 -8.54
N HIS A 24 -1.55 -12.25 -8.30
CA HIS A 24 -1.02 -13.18 -9.30
C HIS A 24 -1.94 -14.36 -9.57
N ARG A 25 -2.79 -14.73 -8.60
CA ARG A 25 -3.87 -15.71 -8.80
C ARG A 25 -5.01 -15.20 -9.68
N GLY A 26 -5.04 -13.90 -9.99
CA GLY A 26 -6.14 -13.26 -10.72
C GLY A 26 -7.39 -13.03 -9.87
N ALA A 27 -7.27 -13.00 -8.54
CA ALA A 27 -8.40 -12.75 -7.67
C ALA A 27 -8.89 -11.29 -7.77
N THR A 28 -10.21 -11.11 -7.71
CA THR A 28 -10.82 -9.78 -7.59
C THR A 28 -10.66 -9.23 -6.16
N THR A 29 -10.84 -7.91 -5.97
CA THR A 29 -10.75 -7.28 -4.63
C THR A 29 -11.64 -7.98 -3.59
N PRO A 30 -12.94 -8.25 -3.84
CA PRO A 30 -13.78 -8.89 -2.84
C PRO A 30 -13.35 -10.32 -2.53
N GLN A 31 -12.89 -11.08 -3.54
CA GLN A 31 -12.36 -12.43 -3.36
C GLN A 31 -11.09 -12.44 -2.52
N ALA A 32 -10.14 -11.55 -2.80
CA ALA A 32 -8.91 -11.45 -2.03
C ALA A 32 -9.19 -11.07 -0.56
N VAL A 33 -10.13 -10.15 -0.31
CA VAL A 33 -10.58 -9.79 1.05
C VAL A 33 -11.20 -11.00 1.77
N ALA A 34 -12.10 -11.72 1.11
CA ALA A 34 -12.74 -12.90 1.68
C ALA A 34 -11.72 -14.01 1.97
N ASN A 35 -10.81 -14.29 1.02
CA ASN A 35 -9.77 -15.30 1.17
C ASN A 35 -8.86 -14.98 2.36
N ILE A 36 -8.34 -13.76 2.45
CA ILE A 36 -7.46 -13.34 3.55
C ILE A 36 -8.21 -13.39 4.89
N ASN A 37 -9.40 -12.80 4.98
CA ASN A 37 -10.13 -12.77 6.24
C ASN A 37 -10.64 -14.15 6.69
N SER A 38 -10.87 -15.09 5.75
CA SER A 38 -11.25 -16.46 6.07
C SER A 38 -10.14 -17.25 6.77
N VAL A 39 -8.87 -16.94 6.46
CA VAL A 39 -7.69 -17.64 7.00
C VAL A 39 -7.15 -16.95 8.25
N PHE A 40 -7.11 -15.62 8.27
CA PHE A 40 -6.43 -14.84 9.32
C PHE A 40 -7.36 -14.11 10.28
N GLY A 41 -8.68 -14.21 10.07
CA GLY A 41 -9.69 -13.62 10.94
C GLY A 41 -10.37 -12.39 10.35
N ILE A 42 -11.48 -12.02 10.99
CA ILE A 42 -12.38 -10.97 10.52
C ILE A 42 -11.68 -9.60 10.57
N GLN A 43 -11.66 -8.91 9.42
CA GLN A 43 -11.17 -7.53 9.21
C GLN A 43 -9.64 -7.30 9.17
N VAL A 44 -8.82 -8.34 9.01
CA VAL A 44 -7.37 -8.16 8.74
C VAL A 44 -7.13 -7.39 7.44
N ALA A 45 -7.91 -7.69 6.40
CA ALA A 45 -7.89 -6.97 5.13
C ALA A 45 -9.23 -6.26 4.89
N THR A 46 -9.17 -4.95 4.62
CA THR A 46 -10.33 -4.16 4.20
C THR A 46 -10.35 -3.99 2.69
N ASN A 47 -11.54 -3.87 2.11
CA ASN A 47 -11.73 -3.60 0.68
C ASN A 47 -10.90 -2.40 0.19
N ALA A 48 -10.86 -1.31 0.97
CA ALA A 48 -10.11 -0.12 0.61
C ALA A 48 -8.60 -0.38 0.52
N THR A 49 -8.04 -1.13 1.46
CA THR A 49 -6.61 -1.47 1.46
C THR A 49 -6.26 -2.40 0.32
N VAL A 50 -7.04 -3.48 0.13
CA VAL A 50 -6.81 -4.43 -0.97
C VAL A 50 -6.95 -3.75 -2.34
N ALA A 51 -7.97 -2.90 -2.54
CA ALA A 51 -8.16 -2.17 -3.78
C ALA A 51 -6.97 -1.26 -4.13
N ARG A 52 -6.40 -0.57 -3.13
CA ARG A 52 -5.20 0.28 -3.31
C ARG A 52 -4.00 -0.55 -3.75
N TRP A 53 -3.75 -1.69 -3.12
CA TRP A 53 -2.64 -2.58 -3.47
C TRP A 53 -2.81 -3.22 -4.84
N LEU A 54 -4.00 -3.73 -5.16
CA LEU A 54 -4.28 -4.28 -6.49
C LEU A 54 -4.13 -3.21 -7.58
N LYS A 55 -4.50 -1.95 -7.31
CA LYS A 55 -4.24 -0.84 -8.24
C LYS A 55 -2.73 -0.60 -8.43
N LYS A 56 -1.95 -0.62 -7.35
CA LYS A 56 -0.48 -0.50 -7.37
C LYS A 56 0.18 -1.61 -8.21
N PHE A 57 -0.26 -2.86 -8.01
CA PHE A 57 0.25 -3.99 -8.79
C PHE A 57 -0.14 -3.92 -10.27
N ARG A 58 -1.34 -3.42 -10.59
CA ARG A 58 -1.75 -3.17 -11.98
C ARG A 58 -0.89 -2.12 -12.69
N SER A 59 -0.30 -1.17 -11.96
CA SER A 59 0.66 -0.21 -12.53
C SER A 59 2.08 -0.78 -12.65
N GLY A 60 2.30 -2.07 -12.34
CA GLY A 60 3.60 -2.72 -12.40
C GLY A 60 4.50 -2.43 -11.19
N ASP A 61 3.99 -1.75 -10.17
CA ASP A 61 4.73 -1.46 -8.95
C ASP A 61 4.45 -2.55 -7.91
N PHE A 62 5.45 -3.41 -7.70
CA PHE A 62 5.39 -4.54 -6.79
C PHE A 62 6.15 -4.31 -5.48
N ASP A 63 6.56 -3.07 -5.21
CA ASP A 63 7.22 -2.74 -3.95
C ASP A 63 6.23 -2.84 -2.79
N LEU A 64 6.55 -3.71 -1.83
CA LEU A 64 5.75 -3.95 -0.64
C LEU A 64 6.16 -3.02 0.52
N SER A 65 7.22 -2.24 0.35
CA SER A 65 7.67 -1.27 1.32
C SER A 65 6.59 -0.22 1.58
N ASN A 66 6.54 0.23 2.83
CA ASN A 66 5.86 1.47 3.16
C ASN A 66 6.86 2.59 2.90
N GLU A 67 6.96 3.08 1.66
CA GLU A 67 7.61 4.38 1.49
C GLU A 67 6.92 5.34 2.45
N LEU A 68 7.70 5.88 3.38
CA LEU A 68 7.26 7.00 4.21
C LEU A 68 6.80 8.05 3.22
N ARG A 69 5.48 8.23 3.09
CA ARG A 69 4.90 9.24 2.21
C ARG A 69 5.55 10.56 2.60
N GLY A 70 6.53 10.98 1.81
CA GLY A 70 7.24 12.21 2.03
C GLY A 70 6.21 13.31 1.93
N ARG A 71 5.85 13.91 3.06
CA ARG A 71 5.47 15.32 3.04
C ARG A 71 6.62 16.01 2.31
N PRO A 72 6.37 16.68 1.17
CA PRO A 72 7.45 17.37 0.49
C PRO A 72 8.12 18.27 1.51
N ASN A 73 9.42 18.07 1.72
CA ASN A 73 10.19 18.95 2.59
C ASN A 73 10.04 20.35 1.99
N THR A 74 9.40 21.26 2.71
CA THR A 74 9.01 22.61 2.29
C THR A 74 10.19 23.51 1.94
N ARG A 75 11.42 22.98 1.94
CA ARG A 75 12.65 23.71 1.58
C ARG A 75 12.74 24.17 0.12
N TRP A 76 11.85 23.70 -0.76
CA TRP A 76 11.80 24.15 -2.16
C TRP A 76 10.82 25.30 -2.42
N ILE A 77 10.02 25.73 -1.44
CA ILE A 77 9.05 26.84 -1.63
C ILE A 77 9.72 28.21 -1.50
N SER A 78 10.88 28.33 -0.85
CA SER A 78 11.54 29.63 -0.61
C SER A 78 12.45 30.13 -1.74
N HIS A 79 12.72 29.34 -2.79
CA HIS A 79 13.61 29.78 -3.88
C HIS A 79 12.89 30.21 -5.16
N CYS A 80 11.57 29.96 -5.26
CA CYS A 80 10.80 30.30 -6.46
C CYS A 80 10.06 31.65 -6.34
N GLY A 81 10.47 32.52 -5.40
CA GLY A 81 9.81 33.80 -5.12
C GLY A 81 10.59 35.06 -5.48
N SER A 82 11.91 34.97 -5.74
CA SER A 82 12.75 36.17 -5.94
C SER A 82 12.96 36.57 -7.41
N GLU A 83 12.58 35.74 -8.39
CA GLU A 83 12.88 36.01 -9.81
C GLU A 83 11.69 36.61 -10.60
N PHE A 84 10.51 36.76 -9.98
CA PHE A 84 9.32 37.28 -10.68
C PHE A 84 9.05 38.77 -10.45
N GLN A 85 9.65 39.41 -9.45
CA GLN A 85 9.37 40.83 -9.14
C GLN A 85 10.26 41.84 -9.90
N SER A 86 11.28 41.41 -10.62
CA SER A 86 12.22 42.33 -11.28
C SER A 86 11.99 42.54 -12.78
N LYS A 87 10.91 41.98 -13.36
CA LYS A 87 10.57 42.13 -14.79
C LYS A 87 9.22 42.80 -15.05
N CYS A 88 8.61 43.40 -14.03
CA CYS A 88 7.37 44.16 -14.17
C CYS A 88 7.52 45.58 -13.58
N THR A 89 8.48 46.36 -14.04
CA THR A 89 8.41 47.84 -14.11
C THR A 89 9.35 48.33 -15.20
#